data_AF-A0A8T0G0L3-F1
#
_entry.id   AF-A0A8T0G0L3-F1
#
_cell.length_a   1.000
_cell.length_b   1.000
_cell.length_c   1.000
_cell.angle_alpha   90.00
_cell.angle_beta   90.00
_cell.angle_gamma   90.00
#
_symmetry.space_group_name_H-M   'P 1'
#
loop_
_entity.id
_entity.type
_entity.pdbx_description
1 polymer ?
#
loop_
_entity_poly.entity_id
_entity_poly.type
_entity_poly.pdbx_seq_one_letter_code
_entity_poly.pdbx_strand_id
1 'polypeptide(L)'
;MCLVFLLYYPRIERFASVSVPKYDTINKALCTNFTKDDLKQGIFRDQLSKYNWNRVNTHKVERALRYGLHDTHCYLGNGEKNSIKAPISYPKIEDPYEEISNCESKETQMEKNDGQILKYDFLCILISLLLFV
;
A
#
# COMPACT_ATOMS: atom_id res chain seq x y z
N MET A 1 14.18 6.14 -1.78
CA MET A 1 13.25 5.04 -1.43
C MET A 1 11.86 5.65 -1.26
N CYS A 2 10.78 4.95 -1.63
CA CYS A 2 9.40 5.40 -1.43
C CYS A 2 8.74 4.48 -0.40
N LEU A 3 8.54 4.98 0.82
CA LEU A 3 8.07 4.21 1.96
C LEU A 3 7.01 5.01 2.70
N VAL A 4 5.97 4.34 3.18
CA VAL A 4 4.93 4.91 4.03
C VAL A 4 4.78 4.01 5.25
N PHE A 5 4.85 4.61 6.45
CA PHE A 5 4.64 3.90 7.70
C PHE A 5 3.21 4.16 8.16
N LEU A 6 2.42 3.10 8.26
CA LEU A 6 1.02 3.17 8.68
C LEU A 6 0.89 2.66 10.11
N LEU A 7 0.38 3.51 10.99
CA LEU A 7 -0.10 3.11 12.33
C LEU A 7 -1.60 2.82 12.19
N TYR A 8 -2.02 1.60 12.54
CA TYR A 8 -3.41 1.18 12.37
C TYR A 8 -3.86 0.22 13.50
N TYR A 9 -5.17 0.16 13.75
CA TYR A 9 -5.81 -0.72 14.73
C TYR A 9 -7.09 -1.34 14.13
N PRO A 10 -7.39 -2.64 14.38
CA PRO A 10 -6.61 -3.59 15.17
C PRO A 10 -5.29 -3.98 14.48
N ARG A 11 -4.29 -4.38 15.27
CA ARG A 11 -3.01 -4.88 14.73
C ARG A 11 -3.28 -6.09 13.83
N ILE A 12 -2.81 -6.05 12.60
CA ILE A 12 -2.86 -7.17 11.65
C ILE A 12 -1.48 -7.77 11.55
N GLU A 13 -1.40 -9.04 11.14
CA GLU A 13 -0.12 -9.75 11.02
C GLU A 13 0.77 -9.21 9.89
N ARG A 14 0.26 -8.32 9.03
CA ARG A 14 1.03 -7.72 7.93
C ARG A 14 1.91 -6.60 8.46
N PHE A 15 3.21 -6.75 8.26
CA PHE A 15 4.23 -5.79 8.67
C PHE A 15 4.65 -4.86 7.53
N ALA A 16 4.78 -5.40 6.32
CA ALA A 16 5.11 -4.61 5.14
C ALA A 16 4.42 -5.17 3.90
N SER A 17 4.04 -4.27 3.00
CA SER A 17 3.60 -4.62 1.65
C SER A 17 4.37 -3.75 0.67
N VAL A 18 5.01 -4.39 -0.31
CA VAL A 18 5.82 -3.72 -1.32
C VAL A 18 5.40 -4.23 -2.69
N SER A 19 5.27 -3.30 -3.64
CA SER A 19 5.03 -3.58 -5.05
C SER A 19 6.21 -3.07 -5.85
N VAL A 20 6.71 -3.89 -6.77
CA VAL A 20 7.77 -3.52 -7.71
C VAL A 20 7.37 -3.92 -9.13
N PRO A 21 7.61 -3.07 -10.14
CA PRO A 21 7.39 -3.45 -11.53
C PRO A 21 8.18 -4.70 -11.89
N LYS A 22 7.57 -5.61 -12.64
CA LYS A 22 8.28 -6.77 -13.17
C LYS A 22 9.40 -6.31 -14.07
N TYR A 23 10.55 -6.93 -13.85
CA TYR A 23 11.75 -6.68 -14.63
C TYR A 23 11.49 -6.76 -16.15
N ASP A 24 10.83 -7.81 -16.63
CA ASP A 24 10.56 -8.01 -18.06
C ASP A 24 9.72 -6.86 -18.65
N THR A 25 8.83 -6.27 -17.85
CA THR A 25 8.01 -5.13 -18.25
C THR A 25 8.87 -3.87 -18.44
N ILE A 26 9.81 -3.63 -17.54
CA ILE A 26 10.74 -2.48 -17.63
C ILE A 26 11.74 -2.67 -18.77
N ASN A 27 12.30 -3.87 -18.93
CA ASN A 27 13.25 -4.18 -20.00
C ASN A 27 12.62 -3.94 -21.39
N LYS A 28 11.37 -4.37 -21.59
CA LYS A 28 10.58 -4.10 -22.80
C LYS A 28 10.25 -2.62 -23.00
N ALA A 29 10.01 -1.87 -21.91
CA ALA A 29 9.70 -0.45 -21.98
C ALA A 29 10.92 0.37 -22.40
N LEU A 30 12.09 0.04 -21.84
CA LEU A 30 13.38 0.65 -22.16
C LEU A 30 13.93 0.18 -23.52
N CYS A 31 13.36 -0.85 -24.13
CA CYS A 31 13.90 -1.49 -25.35
C CYS A 31 15.34 -1.98 -25.14
N THR A 32 15.61 -2.54 -23.96
CA THR A 32 16.90 -3.10 -23.58
C THR A 32 16.83 -4.63 -23.59
N ASN A 33 18.01 -5.26 -23.66
CA ASN A 33 18.17 -6.71 -23.62
C ASN A 33 18.91 -7.13 -22.34
N PHE A 34 18.63 -6.46 -21.23
CA PHE A 34 19.20 -6.87 -19.96
C PHE A 34 18.77 -8.31 -19.65
N THR A 35 19.60 -9.03 -18.91
CA THR A 35 19.31 -10.38 -18.42
C THR A 35 18.94 -10.40 -16.93
N LYS A 36 18.25 -11.46 -16.49
CA LYS A 36 17.93 -11.64 -15.06
C LYS A 36 19.17 -11.74 -14.18
N ASP A 37 20.29 -12.18 -14.74
CA ASP A 37 21.55 -12.30 -14.02
C ASP A 37 22.20 -10.93 -13.78
N ASP A 38 22.05 -9.98 -14.72
CA ASP A 38 22.44 -8.58 -14.52
C ASP A 38 21.71 -7.93 -13.35
N LEU A 39 20.48 -8.39 -13.06
CA LEU A 39 19.69 -7.92 -11.93
C LEU A 39 20.23 -8.44 -10.59
N LYS A 40 20.63 -9.72 -10.53
CA LYS A 40 21.18 -10.35 -9.31
C LYS A 40 22.54 -9.80 -8.93
N GLN A 41 23.34 -9.41 -9.92
CA GLN A 41 24.69 -8.90 -9.71
C GLN A 41 24.73 -7.39 -9.40
N GLY A 42 23.57 -6.72 -9.33
CA GLY A 42 23.49 -5.27 -9.09
C GLY A 42 23.88 -4.40 -10.30
N ILE A 43 24.29 -5.03 -11.41
CA ILE A 43 24.72 -4.40 -12.66
C ILE A 43 23.60 -3.57 -13.28
N PHE A 44 22.35 -3.99 -13.09
CA PHE A 44 21.19 -3.26 -13.59
C PHE A 44 21.16 -1.78 -13.16
N ARG A 45 21.53 -1.48 -11.92
CA ARG A 45 21.59 -0.09 -11.42
C ARG A 45 22.66 0.73 -12.16
N ASP A 46 23.83 0.14 -12.36
CA ASP A 46 24.95 0.78 -13.03
C ASP A 46 24.71 0.98 -14.53
N GLN A 47 23.93 0.08 -15.14
CA GLN A 47 23.52 0.22 -16.53
C GLN A 47 22.48 1.34 -16.70
N LEU A 48 21.52 1.46 -15.78
CA LEU A 48 20.54 2.54 -15.80
C LEU A 48 21.18 3.94 -15.63
N SER A 49 22.24 4.05 -14.83
CA SER A 49 22.94 5.33 -14.63
C SER A 49 23.73 5.78 -15.86
N LYS A 50 24.20 4.83 -16.67
CA LYS A 50 24.91 5.07 -17.94
C LYS A 50 23.97 5.13 -19.16
N TYR A 51 22.67 4.88 -18.96
CA TYR A 51 21.72 4.79 -20.04
C TYR A 51 21.39 6.16 -20.65
N ASN A 52 21.23 6.23 -21.96
CA ASN A 52 20.93 7.49 -22.64
C ASN A 52 19.42 7.79 -22.59
N TRP A 53 18.99 8.43 -21.51
CA TRP A 53 17.58 8.79 -21.27
C TRP A 53 16.97 9.70 -22.34
N ASN A 54 17.78 10.47 -23.09
CA ASN A 54 17.29 11.33 -24.17
C ASN A 54 16.74 10.54 -25.37
N ARG A 55 17.14 9.27 -25.50
CA ARG A 55 16.65 8.37 -26.57
C ARG A 55 15.47 7.52 -26.13
N VAL A 56 15.08 7.62 -24.87
CA VAL A 56 14.03 6.79 -24.28
C VAL A 56 12.70 7.50 -24.41
N ASN A 57 11.67 6.75 -24.83
CA ASN A 57 10.31 7.22 -24.70
C ASN A 57 9.90 7.14 -23.22
N THR A 58 10.07 8.24 -22.49
CA THR A 58 9.78 8.34 -21.06
C THR A 58 8.31 8.05 -20.74
N HIS A 59 7.36 8.43 -21.61
CA HIS A 59 5.95 8.08 -21.45
C HIS A 59 5.69 6.58 -21.53
N LYS A 60 6.41 5.86 -22.40
CA LYS A 60 6.31 4.40 -22.47
C LYS A 60 6.81 3.74 -21.18
N VAL A 61 7.92 4.25 -20.64
CA VAL A 61 8.49 3.77 -19.36
C VAL A 61 7.56 4.08 -18.20
N GLU A 62 7.05 5.30 -18.13
CA GLU A 62 6.08 5.72 -17.12
C GLU A 62 4.82 4.85 -17.16
N ARG A 63 4.26 4.61 -18.35
CA ARG A 63 3.09 3.73 -18.52
C ARG A 63 3.39 2.31 -18.05
N ALA A 64 4.59 1.80 -18.32
CA ALA A 64 5.03 0.49 -17.84
C ALA A 64 5.21 0.45 -16.31
N LEU A 65 5.68 1.53 -15.69
CA LEU A 65 5.83 1.65 -14.24
C LEU A 65 4.48 1.82 -13.51
N ARG A 66 3.50 2.46 -14.15
CA ARG A 66 2.16 2.73 -13.57
C ARG A 66 1.15 1.63 -13.83
N TYR A 67 1.20 0.98 -14.99
CA TYR A 67 0.13 0.06 -15.43
C TYR A 67 0.67 -1.29 -15.90
N GLY A 68 1.97 -1.52 -15.74
CA GLY A 68 2.60 -2.78 -16.07
C GLY A 68 2.25 -3.90 -15.10
N LEU A 69 2.86 -5.07 -15.31
CA LEU A 69 2.79 -6.15 -14.33
C LEU A 69 3.75 -5.85 -13.19
N HIS A 70 3.28 -6.02 -11.96
CA HIS A 70 4.08 -5.85 -10.75
C HIS A 70 4.23 -7.18 -10.02
N ASP A 71 5.38 -7.37 -9.38
CA ASP A 71 5.58 -8.35 -8.34
C ASP A 71 5.28 -7.71 -6.99
N THR A 72 4.49 -8.41 -6.18
CA THR A 72 4.09 -7.93 -4.87
C THR A 72 4.57 -8.86 -3.78
N HIS A 73 5.03 -8.23 -2.69
CA HIS A 73 5.65 -8.90 -1.57
C HIS A 73 4.96 -8.43 -0.30
N CYS A 74 4.28 -9.35 0.37
CA CYS A 74 3.71 -9.12 1.69
C CYS A 74 4.58 -9.83 2.72
N TYR A 75 4.99 -9.10 3.74
CA TYR A 75 5.80 -9.60 4.83
C TYR A 75 4.95 -9.63 6.10
N LEU A 76 5.01 -10.74 6.81
CA LEU A 76 4.36 -10.92 8.10
C LEU A 76 5.21 -10.30 9.22
N GLY A 77 4.62 -10.16 10.42
CA GLY A 77 5.30 -9.63 11.61
C GLY A 77 6.54 -10.41 12.06
N ASN A 78 6.68 -11.66 11.65
CA ASN A 78 7.86 -12.51 11.88
C ASN A 78 8.93 -12.37 10.76
N GLY A 79 8.70 -11.51 9.77
CA GLY A 79 9.59 -11.33 8.62
C GLY A 79 9.40 -12.35 7.49
N GLU A 80 8.53 -13.35 7.65
CA GLU A 80 8.26 -14.33 6.59
C GLU A 80 7.53 -13.67 5.43
N LYS A 81 7.95 -14.05 4.21
CA LYS A 81 7.35 -13.57 2.97
C LYS A 81 6.13 -14.41 2.63
N ASN A 82 4.94 -13.83 2.79
CA ASN A 82 3.73 -14.41 2.26
C ASN A 82 3.52 -13.86 0.84
N SER A 83 3.99 -14.60 -0.17
CA SER A 83 3.93 -14.16 -1.56
C SER A 83 2.56 -14.43 -2.17
N ILE A 84 1.71 -13.40 -2.21
CA ILE A 84 0.55 -13.41 -3.10
C ILE A 84 1.06 -13.08 -4.51
N LYS A 85 1.12 -14.06 -5.40
CA LYS A 85 1.44 -13.84 -6.82
C LYS A 85 0.19 -13.39 -7.56
N ALA A 86 -0.23 -12.15 -7.35
CA ALA A 86 -1.35 -11.55 -8.09
C ALA A 86 -0.83 -10.40 -8.97
N PRO A 87 -1.22 -10.33 -10.25
CA PRO A 87 -1.02 -9.13 -11.04
C PRO A 87 -1.83 -8.00 -10.41
N ILE A 88 -1.15 -6.99 -9.87
CA ILE A 88 -1.82 -5.78 -9.39
C ILE A 88 -1.95 -4.83 -10.57
N SER A 89 -3.20 -4.58 -10.98
CA SER A 89 -3.53 -3.40 -11.75
C SER A 89 -3.69 -2.24 -10.77
N TYR A 90 -3.05 -1.11 -11.02
CA TYR A 90 -3.39 0.11 -10.31
C TYR A 90 -4.90 0.38 -10.46
N PRO A 91 -5.61 0.76 -9.38
CA PRO A 91 -6.99 1.18 -9.50
C PRO A 91 -7.03 2.32 -10.51
N LYS A 92 -7.97 2.26 -11.46
CA LYS A 92 -8.28 3.43 -12.25
C LYS A 92 -8.82 4.47 -11.28
N ILE A 93 -8.07 5.55 -11.13
CA ILE A 93 -8.56 6.72 -10.41
C ILE A 93 -9.57 7.35 -11.35
N GLU A 94 -10.86 7.08 -11.12
CA GLU A 94 -11.95 7.66 -11.91
C GLU A 94 -12.05 9.17 -11.62
N ASP A 95 -11.85 9.55 -10.36
CA ASP A 95 -11.87 10.95 -9.92
C ASP A 95 -10.54 11.34 -9.23
N PRO A 96 -9.84 12.38 -9.70
CA PRO A 96 -8.63 12.88 -9.05
C PRO A 96 -8.96 13.37 -7.64
N TYR A 97 -8.14 13.00 -6.66
CA TYR A 97 -8.26 13.54 -5.31
C TYR A 97 -7.97 15.05 -5.33
N GLU A 98 -8.98 15.86 -5.02
CA GLU A 98 -8.81 17.28 -4.73
C GLU A 98 -8.38 17.44 -3.27
N GLU A 99 -7.15 17.91 -3.08
CA GLU A 99 -6.63 18.22 -1.75
C GLU A 99 -7.46 19.38 -1.17
N ILE A 100 -8.15 19.11 -0.06
CA ILE A 100 -8.99 20.11 0.60
C ILE A 100 -8.03 21.20 1.12
N SER A 101 -8.04 22.36 0.48
CA SER A 101 -7.10 23.47 0.74
C SER A 101 -7.25 24.08 2.14
N ASN A 102 -8.37 23.82 2.81
CA ASN A 102 -8.64 24.26 4.17
C ASN A 102 -8.89 23.05 5.06
N CYS A 103 -7.98 22.80 6.00
CA CYS A 103 -8.31 22.08 7.22
C CYS A 103 -9.27 22.96 8.04
N GLU A 104 -10.55 23.02 7.66
CA GLU A 104 -11.56 23.51 8.59
C GLU A 104 -11.55 22.53 9.76
N SER A 105 -11.16 23.04 10.94
CA SER A 105 -11.32 22.32 12.19
C SER A 105 -12.81 22.05 12.34
N LYS A 106 -13.26 20.85 11.98
CA LYS A 106 -14.57 20.30 12.38
C LYS A 106 -14.57 20.01 13.88
N GLU A 107 -14.20 21.00 14.67
CA GLU A 107 -14.48 21.07 16.10
C GLU A 107 -15.52 22.16 16.31
N THR A 108 -16.74 21.94 15.81
CA THR A 108 -17.91 22.54 16.45
C THR A 108 -19.20 21.81 16.03
N GLN A 109 -19.69 20.98 16.98
CA GLN A 109 -21.10 20.73 17.31
C GLN A 109 -21.95 20.02 16.24
N MET A 110 -22.72 18.95 16.47
CA MET A 110 -23.24 18.15 17.59
C MET A 110 -23.79 16.89 16.87
N GLU A 111 -23.84 15.68 17.43
CA GLU A 111 -24.62 15.31 18.60
C GLU A 111 -23.91 14.24 19.45
N LYS A 112 -24.09 14.37 20.75
CA LYS A 112 -23.92 13.30 21.72
C LYS A 112 -24.71 12.07 21.24
N ASN A 113 -24.06 10.94 21.02
CA ASN A 113 -24.49 9.62 21.51
C ASN A 113 -23.65 8.55 20.82
N ASP A 114 -22.92 7.79 21.62
CA ASP A 114 -22.52 6.39 21.36
C ASP A 114 -21.71 5.84 22.54
N GLY A 115 -21.16 6.72 23.39
CA GLY A 115 -20.47 6.34 24.62
C GLY A 115 -21.37 5.98 25.82
N GLN A 116 -22.69 6.14 25.74
CA GLN A 116 -23.61 5.86 26.86
C GLN A 116 -24.33 4.49 26.76
N ILE A 117 -24.28 3.81 25.61
CA ILE A 117 -25.00 2.54 25.43
C ILE A 117 -24.32 1.38 26.19
N LEU A 118 -23.01 1.46 26.46
CA LEU A 118 -22.30 0.39 27.18
C LEU A 118 -22.46 0.39 28.71
N LYS A 119 -23.03 1.44 29.33
CA LYS A 119 -23.20 1.46 30.80
C LYS A 119 -24.49 0.80 31.28
N TYR A 120 -25.56 0.81 30.46
CA TYR A 120 -26.85 0.24 30.87
C TYR A 120 -26.87 -1.28 30.77
N ASP A 121 -26.20 -1.87 29.78
CA ASP A 121 -26.13 -3.33 29.65
C ASP A 121 -25.38 -3.98 30.82
N PHE A 122 -24.30 -3.35 31.30
CA PHE A 122 -23.55 -3.88 32.44
C PHE A 122 -24.34 -3.81 33.75
N LEU A 123 -25.14 -2.77 33.97
CA LEU A 123 -25.95 -2.62 35.17
C LEU A 123 -27.13 -3.61 35.18
N CYS A 124 -27.78 -3.84 34.04
CA CYS A 124 -28.85 -4.82 33.90
C CYS A 124 -28.36 -6.26 34.09
N ILE A 125 -27.15 -6.59 33.59
CA ILE A 125 -26.53 -7.90 33.81
C ILE A 125 -26.16 -8.09 35.29
N LEU A 126 -25.68 -7.05 35.97
CA LEU A 126 -25.32 -7.14 37.40
C LEU A 126 -26.56 -7.37 38.30
N ILE A 127 -27.67 -6.69 38.00
CA ILE A 127 -28.92 -6.80 38.77
C ILE A 127 -29.58 -8.18 38.55
N SER A 128 -29.52 -8.70 37.33
CA SER A 128 -30.06 -10.04 37.03
C SER A 128 -29.24 -11.16 37.68
N LEU A 129 -27.92 -10.99 37.85
CA LEU A 129 -27.07 -11.92 38.62
C LEU A 129 -27.31 -11.88 40.14
N LEU A 130 -27.68 -10.72 40.70
CA LEU A 130 -27.97 -10.57 42.13
C LEU A 130 -29.36 -11.10 42.55
N LEU A 131 -30.28 -11.28 41.60
CA LEU A 131 -31.64 -11.81 41.85
C LEU A 131 -31.74 -13.34 41.74
N PHE A 132 -30.66 -14.02 41.33
CA PHE A 132 -30.60 -15.47 41.14
C PHE A 132 -29.68 -16.22 42.13
N VAL A 133 -29.27 -15.55 43.22
CA VAL A 133 -28.57 -16.14 44.38
C VAL A 133 -29.48 -16.05 45.60
#